data_AF-A0A7Y4Y5D3-F1
#
_entry.id   AF-A0A7Y4Y5D3-F1
#
_cell.length_a   1.000
_cell.length_b   1.000
_cell.length_c   1.000
_cell.angle_alpha   90.00
_cell.angle_beta   90.00
_cell.angle_gamma   90.00
#
_symmetry.space_group_name_H-M   'P 1'
#
loop_
_entity.id
_entity.type
_entity.pdbx_description
1 polymer ?
#
loop_
_entity_poly.entity_id
_entity_poly.type
_entity_poly.pdbx_seq_one_letter_code
_entity_poly.pdbx_strand_id
1 'polypeptide(L)'
;MRVAFSRDNVAALDYRPPAMFMLRQGDAAETLSWLRVFAREAFPLSQFARVITDTDWDAIFSKPSDGLSTRSDKWSSVVLGEALAQGESEIGLESLPLSRANACFSAAIARANVIHDSYSVTRACAERMRFIADDPRFVKRAVSIDTLVPIWALVSANIEDTTDLRELVEVVLHAAEGIENNPSNVALARNILKSNAQLFSDSAEERVVAFQRMASEAVANTARSGKTPATTAALLAVGAFLVGRSTSHAFLLRKFPSVASTAFVWFGLVAALRGVRGWDPNWLRLAKGIERQLRTSFDIQDPPAADICWTEYNWLSQSFSGTQGVSEIARLFPKTLSIEVVPGAVCQFRLSAESRAPQEVERRPDAARESEIRQTLEQFISLSSKARALLDSLAPKSPPTQGQPSLGFDETIPSSKSKAKKGYKRLDK
;
A
#
# COMPACT_ATOMS: atom_id res chain seq x y z
N MET A 1 13.14 20.57 -17.77
CA MET A 1 13.51 19.58 -16.74
C MET A 1 14.87 19.93 -16.15
N ARG A 2 15.02 19.87 -14.82
CA ARG A 2 16.31 19.94 -14.12
C ARG A 2 16.65 18.53 -13.58
N VAL A 3 17.92 18.13 -13.62
CA VAL A 3 18.38 16.82 -13.16
C VAL A 3 19.42 17.03 -12.07
N ALA A 4 19.25 16.37 -10.92
CA ALA A 4 20.19 16.43 -9.81
C ALA A 4 20.95 15.09 -9.66
N PHE A 5 22.21 15.17 -9.26
CA PHE A 5 23.10 14.03 -9.00
C PHE A 5 23.62 14.10 -7.56
N SER A 6 23.84 12.94 -6.94
CA SER A 6 24.37 12.87 -5.57
C SER A 6 25.80 13.44 -5.49
N ARG A 7 26.11 14.15 -4.40
CA ARG A 7 27.41 14.82 -4.17
C ARG A 7 28.44 13.94 -3.47
N ASP A 8 28.05 12.84 -2.85
CA ASP A 8 28.85 12.16 -1.80
C ASP A 8 29.94 11.19 -2.30
N ASN A 9 30.28 11.19 -3.60
CA ASN A 9 31.35 10.33 -4.12
C ASN A 9 32.19 11.05 -5.19
N VAL A 10 33.02 12.02 -4.78
CA VAL A 10 33.88 12.80 -5.70
C VAL A 10 35.08 11.97 -6.23
N ALA A 11 35.35 10.78 -5.70
CA ALA A 11 36.62 10.09 -5.92
C ALA A 11 36.67 9.03 -7.04
N ALA A 12 35.57 8.70 -7.73
CA ALA A 12 35.61 7.67 -8.78
C ALA A 12 34.92 8.12 -10.07
N LEU A 13 35.50 7.68 -11.21
CA LEU A 13 34.98 7.72 -12.58
C LEU A 13 33.71 6.84 -12.76
N ASP A 14 33.02 6.51 -11.68
CA ASP A 14 31.93 5.55 -11.64
C ASP A 14 30.63 6.15 -12.19
N TYR A 15 29.84 5.29 -12.83
CA TYR A 15 28.49 5.58 -13.30
C TYR A 15 27.64 6.22 -12.19
N ARG A 16 27.19 7.47 -12.41
CA ARG A 16 26.32 8.21 -11.50
C ARG A 16 24.92 8.33 -12.08
N PRO A 17 23.97 7.48 -11.67
CA PRO A 17 22.58 7.68 -12.07
C PRO A 17 22.06 9.01 -11.50
N PRO A 18 21.06 9.62 -12.15
CA PRO A 18 20.38 10.78 -11.61
C PRO A 18 19.77 10.43 -10.26
N ALA A 19 19.92 11.31 -9.27
CA ALA A 19 19.30 11.15 -7.95
C ALA A 19 17.85 11.65 -7.96
N MET A 20 17.54 12.63 -8.81
CA MET A 20 16.21 13.23 -8.88
C MET A 20 15.98 13.99 -10.19
N PHE A 21 14.75 13.96 -10.67
CA PHE A 21 14.24 14.82 -11.74
C PHE A 21 13.31 15.88 -11.16
N MET A 22 13.56 17.15 -11.48
CA MET A 22 12.67 18.25 -11.16
C MET A 22 12.02 18.77 -12.44
N LEU A 23 10.70 18.61 -12.53
CA LEU A 23 9.87 19.08 -13.63
C LEU A 23 9.22 20.41 -13.25
N ARG A 24 9.26 21.39 -14.15
CA ARG A 24 8.44 22.59 -13.98
C ARG A 24 7.00 22.22 -14.28
N GLN A 25 6.06 22.68 -13.46
CA GLN A 25 4.66 22.29 -13.64
C GLN A 25 4.10 22.63 -15.03
N GLY A 26 4.50 23.78 -15.60
CA GLY A 26 4.10 24.21 -16.94
C GLY A 26 4.64 23.34 -18.08
N ASP A 27 5.84 22.76 -17.92
CA ASP A 27 6.53 22.01 -18.97
C ASP A 27 6.37 20.49 -18.81
N ALA A 28 5.75 20.04 -17.70
CA ALA A 28 5.68 18.62 -17.32
C ALA A 28 4.94 17.79 -18.37
N ALA A 29 3.80 18.26 -18.85
CA ALA A 29 2.98 17.52 -19.82
C ALA A 29 3.70 17.32 -21.16
N GLU A 30 4.37 18.36 -21.67
CA GLU A 30 5.16 18.28 -22.91
C GLU A 30 6.35 17.34 -22.73
N THR A 31 7.10 17.48 -21.63
CA THR A 31 8.26 16.62 -21.33
C THR A 31 7.86 15.14 -21.25
N LEU A 32 6.80 14.83 -20.52
CA LEU A 32 6.32 13.45 -20.36
C LEU A 32 5.76 12.87 -21.67
N SER A 33 5.08 13.69 -22.47
CA SER A 33 4.60 13.30 -23.81
C SER A 33 5.77 12.98 -24.74
N TRP A 34 6.79 13.84 -24.76
CA TRP A 34 8.00 13.62 -25.56
C TRP A 34 8.72 12.34 -25.15
N LEU A 35 8.93 12.12 -23.84
CA LEU A 35 9.56 10.91 -23.31
C LEU A 35 8.79 9.65 -23.69
N ARG A 36 7.46 9.64 -23.51
CA ARG A 36 6.64 8.48 -23.87
C ARG A 36 6.68 8.17 -25.36
N VAL A 37 6.85 9.16 -26.24
CA VAL A 37 6.85 8.95 -27.70
C VAL A 37 8.24 8.60 -28.23
N PHE A 38 9.26 9.34 -27.83
CA PHE A 38 10.60 9.30 -28.43
C PHE A 38 11.64 8.55 -27.59
N ALA A 39 11.38 8.28 -26.31
CA ALA A 39 12.27 7.59 -25.39
C ALA A 39 11.50 6.62 -24.48
N ARG A 40 10.84 5.64 -25.10
CA ARG A 40 9.90 4.71 -24.42
C ARG A 40 10.56 3.94 -23.29
N GLU A 41 11.83 3.61 -23.46
CA GLU A 41 12.67 2.91 -22.49
C GLU A 41 13.00 3.75 -21.24
N ALA A 42 12.87 5.07 -21.31
CA ALA A 42 13.11 5.99 -20.20
C ALA A 42 11.82 6.41 -19.48
N PHE A 43 10.65 5.99 -19.97
CA PHE A 43 9.36 6.30 -19.38
C PHE A 43 8.79 5.09 -18.61
N PRO A 44 8.29 5.26 -17.38
CA PRO A 44 8.26 6.48 -16.57
C PRO A 44 9.62 6.81 -15.91
N LEU A 45 9.89 8.10 -15.69
CA LEU A 45 11.12 8.59 -15.07
C LEU A 45 11.26 8.12 -13.61
N SER A 46 10.13 7.96 -12.90
CA SER A 46 10.07 7.45 -11.53
C SER A 46 10.76 6.11 -11.33
N GLN A 47 10.87 5.27 -12.37
CA GLN A 47 11.55 3.99 -12.28
C GLN A 47 13.06 4.12 -12.14
N PHE A 48 13.62 5.28 -12.53
CA PHE A 48 15.05 5.55 -12.48
C PHE A 48 15.43 6.44 -11.30
N ALA A 49 14.65 7.48 -11.05
CA ALA A 49 14.88 8.40 -9.95
C ALA A 49 13.59 9.10 -9.53
N ARG A 50 13.59 9.70 -8.33
CA ARG A 50 12.41 10.42 -7.84
C ARG A 50 12.11 11.64 -8.72
N VAL A 51 10.84 11.82 -9.07
CA VAL A 51 10.36 12.94 -9.88
C VAL A 51 9.54 13.87 -8.99
N ILE A 52 9.88 15.16 -9.00
CA ILE A 52 9.18 16.19 -8.22
C ILE A 52 8.87 17.40 -9.09
N THR A 53 7.84 18.16 -8.72
CA THR A 53 7.60 19.48 -9.30
C THR A 53 8.30 20.59 -8.51
N ASP A 54 8.41 21.76 -9.12
CA ASP A 54 8.78 23.01 -8.44
C ASP A 54 7.84 23.32 -7.26
N THR A 55 6.53 23.14 -7.42
CA THR A 55 5.57 23.32 -6.32
C THR A 55 5.79 22.37 -5.15
N ASP A 56 6.16 21.12 -5.45
CA ASP A 56 6.39 20.09 -4.43
C ASP A 56 7.70 20.36 -3.70
N TRP A 57 8.71 20.82 -4.44
CA TRP A 57 9.95 21.29 -3.87
C TRP A 57 9.71 22.42 -2.86
N ASP A 58 8.93 23.43 -3.25
CA ASP A 58 8.65 24.56 -2.36
C ASP A 58 7.82 24.13 -1.14
N ALA A 59 6.86 23.23 -1.31
CA ALA A 59 6.04 22.73 -0.21
C ALA A 59 6.84 21.92 0.82
N ILE A 60 7.88 21.21 0.39
CA ILE A 60 8.69 20.31 1.22
C ILE A 60 9.89 21.02 1.83
N PHE A 61 10.59 21.86 1.06
CA PHE A 61 11.89 22.42 1.47
C PHE A 61 11.83 23.89 1.87
N SER A 62 10.83 24.65 1.42
CA SER A 62 10.76 26.09 1.71
C SER A 62 9.97 26.41 2.98
N LYS A 63 9.24 25.44 3.55
CA LYS A 63 8.49 25.61 4.80
C LYS A 63 9.13 24.82 5.93
N PRO A 64 9.32 25.41 7.12
CA PRO A 64 9.76 24.66 8.29
C PRO A 64 8.70 23.61 8.64
N SER A 65 9.15 22.50 9.25
CA SER A 65 8.23 21.53 9.86
C SER A 65 7.42 22.21 10.94
N ASP A 66 6.17 21.77 11.10
CA ASP A 66 5.21 22.31 12.07
C ASP A 66 5.63 22.01 13.52
N GLY A 67 6.63 21.14 13.72
CA GLY A 67 7.22 20.79 15.01
C GLY A 67 6.33 19.90 15.87
N LEU A 68 5.36 19.21 15.25
CA LEU A 68 4.42 18.36 15.96
C LEU A 68 5.03 16.97 16.19
N SER A 69 5.03 16.51 17.43
CA SER A 69 5.47 15.15 17.77
C SER A 69 4.56 14.12 17.08
N THR A 70 5.03 13.51 15.98
CA THR A 70 4.25 12.52 15.24
C THR A 70 4.15 11.19 16.00
N ARG A 71 2.97 10.90 16.57
CA ARG A 71 2.66 9.62 17.23
C ARG A 71 2.33 8.54 16.19
N SER A 72 3.37 7.90 15.64
CA SER A 72 3.23 6.83 14.63
C SER A 72 2.42 5.63 15.12
N ASP A 73 2.40 5.38 16.44
CA ASP A 73 1.59 4.35 17.08
C ASP A 73 0.09 4.61 16.91
N LYS A 74 -0.37 5.86 17.02
CA LYS A 74 -1.78 6.24 16.79
C LYS A 74 -2.16 6.08 15.33
N TRP A 75 -1.31 6.56 14.43
CA TRP A 75 -1.48 6.37 12.99
C TRP A 75 -1.58 4.88 12.62
N SER A 76 -0.75 4.02 13.22
CA SER A 76 -0.77 2.58 12.94
C SER A 76 -2.11 1.92 13.27
N SER A 77 -2.79 2.39 14.33
CA SER A 77 -4.13 1.87 14.70
C SER A 77 -5.21 2.34 13.74
N VAL A 78 -5.15 3.58 13.25
CA VAL A 78 -6.09 4.07 12.22
C VAL A 78 -5.88 3.35 10.89
N VAL A 79 -4.63 3.14 10.47
CA VAL A 79 -4.30 2.34 9.28
C VAL A 79 -4.83 0.92 9.42
N LEU A 80 -4.70 0.30 10.59
CA LEU A 80 -5.23 -1.04 10.83
C LEU A 80 -6.76 -1.06 10.79
N GLY A 81 -7.43 -0.07 11.37
CA GLY A 81 -8.89 0.10 11.25
C GLY A 81 -9.34 0.21 9.79
N GLU A 82 -8.64 1.00 8.97
CA GLU A 82 -8.90 1.09 7.53
C GLU A 82 -8.62 -0.25 6.81
N ALA A 83 -7.54 -0.94 7.14
CA ALA A 83 -7.20 -2.24 6.54
C ALA A 83 -8.27 -3.31 6.83
N LEU A 84 -8.90 -3.26 8.01
CA LEU A 84 -10.05 -4.10 8.35
C LEU A 84 -11.31 -3.69 7.60
N ALA A 85 -11.54 -2.39 7.43
CA ALA A 85 -12.67 -1.85 6.68
C ALA A 85 -12.66 -2.24 5.20
N GLN A 86 -11.45 -2.38 4.62
CA GLN A 86 -11.24 -2.80 3.23
C GLN A 86 -11.19 -4.33 3.06
N GLY A 87 -11.13 -5.09 4.15
CA GLY A 87 -11.00 -6.54 4.12
C GLY A 87 -12.32 -7.25 3.82
N GLU A 88 -12.25 -8.34 3.05
CA GLU A 88 -13.35 -9.30 2.96
C GLU A 88 -13.66 -9.92 4.34
N SER A 89 -14.93 -10.22 4.58
CA SER A 89 -15.56 -10.46 5.90
C SER A 89 -14.99 -11.62 6.72
N GLU A 90 -14.13 -12.47 6.16
CA GLU A 90 -13.71 -13.72 6.80
C GLU A 90 -12.29 -13.71 7.39
N ILE A 91 -11.47 -12.70 7.10
CA ILE A 91 -10.07 -12.70 7.54
C ILE A 91 -9.98 -12.14 8.96
N GLY A 92 -9.67 -13.02 9.91
CA GLY A 92 -9.34 -12.64 11.29
C GLY A 92 -8.09 -11.76 11.38
N LEU A 93 -7.94 -11.04 12.51
CA LEU A 93 -6.74 -10.24 12.78
C LEU A 93 -5.45 -11.09 12.73
N GLU A 94 -5.54 -12.37 13.08
CA GLU A 94 -4.39 -13.29 13.10
C GLU A 94 -3.78 -13.50 11.72
N SER A 95 -4.62 -13.59 10.68
CA SER A 95 -4.21 -13.88 9.30
C SER A 95 -4.12 -12.64 8.42
N LEU A 96 -4.31 -11.43 8.96
CA LEU A 96 -4.24 -10.19 8.18
C LEU A 96 -2.79 -9.92 7.72
N PRO A 97 -2.50 -9.88 6.40
CA PRO A 97 -1.16 -9.60 5.92
C PRO A 97 -0.83 -8.10 6.03
N LEU A 98 0.39 -7.79 6.49
CA LEU A 98 0.86 -6.41 6.66
C LEU A 98 0.88 -5.60 5.36
N SER A 99 1.00 -6.26 4.21
CA SER A 99 0.97 -5.60 2.90
C SER A 99 -0.35 -4.88 2.60
N ARG A 100 -1.45 -5.21 3.29
CA ARG A 100 -2.72 -4.48 3.17
C ARG A 100 -2.62 -3.03 3.62
N ALA A 101 -1.72 -2.72 4.55
CA ALA A 101 -1.49 -1.35 4.98
C ALA A 101 -1.06 -0.45 3.81
N ASN A 102 -0.32 -0.98 2.83
CA ASN A 102 0.14 -0.22 1.66
C ASN A 102 -1.00 0.23 0.74
N ALA A 103 -2.15 -0.44 0.82
CA ALA A 103 -3.37 -0.08 0.08
C ALA A 103 -4.30 0.83 0.89
N CYS A 104 -3.94 1.25 2.11
CA CYS A 104 -4.73 2.17 2.92
C CYS A 104 -4.36 3.63 2.62
N PHE A 105 -5.36 4.50 2.49
CA PHE A 105 -5.13 5.95 2.35
C PHE A 105 -4.45 6.53 3.59
N SER A 106 -4.85 6.07 4.78
CA SER A 106 -4.27 6.51 6.05
C SER A 106 -2.79 6.20 6.15
N ALA A 107 -2.28 5.17 5.47
CA ALA A 107 -0.86 4.83 5.51
C ALA A 107 -0.02 5.85 4.74
N ALA A 108 -0.51 6.31 3.58
CA ALA A 108 0.14 7.37 2.81
C ALA A 108 0.09 8.71 3.54
N ILE A 109 -1.03 9.07 4.17
CA ILE A 109 -1.12 10.30 4.99
C ILE A 109 -0.19 10.22 6.20
N ALA A 110 -0.20 9.08 6.92
CA ALA A 110 0.68 8.87 8.05
C ALA A 110 2.15 9.00 7.65
N ARG A 111 2.56 8.42 6.51
CA ARG A 111 3.92 8.59 5.96
C ARG A 111 4.22 10.04 5.63
N ALA A 112 3.31 10.74 4.96
CA ALA A 112 3.49 12.15 4.63
C ALA A 112 3.66 13.01 5.89
N ASN A 113 2.87 12.73 6.94
CA ASN A 113 2.96 13.41 8.23
C ASN A 113 4.28 13.08 8.96
N VAL A 114 4.69 11.81 9.04
CA VAL A 114 5.93 11.39 9.71
C VAL A 114 7.20 11.90 9.02
N ILE A 115 7.21 11.98 7.69
CA ILE A 115 8.39 12.42 6.94
C ILE A 115 8.52 13.94 6.93
N HIS A 116 7.44 14.64 6.60
CA HIS A 116 7.50 16.07 6.27
C HIS A 116 6.99 16.96 7.41
N ASP A 117 6.20 16.41 8.33
CA ASP A 117 5.56 17.13 9.43
C ASP A 117 5.04 18.52 9.00
N SER A 118 4.26 18.52 7.90
CA SER A 118 3.75 19.73 7.27
C SER A 118 2.28 19.57 6.88
N TYR A 119 1.45 20.48 7.38
CA TYR A 119 0.04 20.54 7.00
C TYR A 119 -0.14 20.73 5.49
N SER A 120 0.69 21.54 4.83
CA SER A 120 0.57 21.72 3.37
C SER A 120 0.85 20.43 2.59
N VAL A 121 1.82 19.62 3.02
CA VAL A 121 2.17 18.38 2.34
C VAL A 121 1.10 17.31 2.58
N THR A 122 0.61 17.18 3.82
CA THR A 122 -0.47 16.23 4.15
C THR A 122 -1.78 16.59 3.47
N ARG A 123 -2.11 17.88 3.36
CA ARG A 123 -3.26 18.36 2.57
C ARG A 123 -3.12 18.04 1.09
N ALA A 124 -1.96 18.35 0.48
CA ALA A 124 -1.69 18.01 -0.91
C ALA A 124 -1.81 16.50 -1.15
N CYS A 125 -1.28 15.69 -0.24
CA CYS A 125 -1.42 14.23 -0.29
C CYS A 125 -2.90 13.80 -0.28
N ALA A 126 -3.73 14.37 0.61
CA ALA A 126 -5.15 14.07 0.66
C ALA A 126 -5.90 14.48 -0.63
N GLU A 127 -5.64 15.68 -1.16
CA GLU A 127 -6.27 16.17 -2.39
C GLU A 127 -5.89 15.31 -3.61
N ARG A 128 -4.62 14.93 -3.74
CA ARG A 128 -4.14 14.03 -4.78
C ARG A 128 -4.77 12.64 -4.67
N MET A 129 -4.85 12.09 -3.46
CA MET A 129 -5.51 10.80 -3.26
C MET A 129 -7.00 10.86 -3.59
N ARG A 130 -7.70 11.98 -3.34
CA ARG A 130 -9.11 12.13 -3.77
C ARG A 130 -9.22 12.00 -5.28
N PHE A 131 -8.36 12.73 -5.99
CA PHE A 131 -8.30 12.67 -7.44
C PHE A 131 -8.03 11.23 -7.94
N ILE A 132 -7.08 10.50 -7.33
CA ILE A 132 -6.81 9.09 -7.69
C ILE A 132 -8.01 8.19 -7.36
N ALA A 133 -8.64 8.39 -6.20
CA ALA A 133 -9.74 7.53 -5.72
C ALA A 133 -11.01 7.66 -6.57
N ASP A 134 -11.23 8.82 -7.19
CA ASP A 134 -12.35 9.09 -8.08
C ASP A 134 -12.12 8.57 -9.51
N ASP A 135 -10.90 8.15 -9.84
CA ASP A 135 -10.56 7.60 -11.14
C ASP A 135 -11.23 6.23 -11.37
N PRO A 136 -12.10 6.09 -12.40
CA PRO A 136 -12.84 4.86 -12.66
C PRO A 136 -11.94 3.67 -13.05
N ARG A 137 -10.66 3.90 -13.38
CA ARG A 137 -9.70 2.84 -13.68
C ARG A 137 -9.33 2.01 -12.46
N PHE A 138 -9.57 2.51 -11.25
CA PHE A 138 -9.30 1.79 -10.02
C PHE A 138 -10.58 1.21 -9.40
N VAL A 139 -10.40 0.12 -8.64
CA VAL A 139 -11.47 -0.46 -7.84
C VAL A 139 -11.82 0.51 -6.72
N LYS A 140 -13.10 0.89 -6.63
CA LYS A 140 -13.62 1.72 -5.54
C LYS A 140 -13.42 1.03 -4.20
N ARG A 141 -12.89 1.77 -3.22
CA ARG A 141 -12.70 1.26 -1.85
C ARG A 141 -13.97 1.42 -1.03
N ALA A 142 -14.10 0.59 0.01
CA ALA A 142 -15.26 0.60 0.90
C ALA A 142 -15.36 1.88 1.75
N VAL A 143 -14.26 2.61 1.93
CA VAL A 143 -14.18 3.85 2.70
C VAL A 143 -13.65 4.95 1.79
N SER A 144 -14.33 6.10 1.77
CA SER A 144 -13.90 7.29 1.04
C SER A 144 -12.92 8.13 1.85
N ILE A 145 -12.12 8.94 1.16
CA ILE A 145 -11.18 9.87 1.81
C ILE A 145 -11.92 10.89 2.66
N ASP A 146 -13.10 11.35 2.25
CA ASP A 146 -13.87 12.32 3.03
C ASP A 146 -14.36 11.76 4.37
N THR A 147 -14.53 10.44 4.46
CA THR A 147 -14.84 9.76 5.73
C THR A 147 -13.61 9.69 6.66
N LEU A 148 -12.41 9.62 6.08
CA LEU A 148 -11.14 9.47 6.79
C LEU A 148 -10.55 10.80 7.25
N VAL A 149 -10.77 11.89 6.51
CA VAL A 149 -10.17 13.21 6.79
C VAL A 149 -10.45 13.71 8.22
N PRO A 150 -11.67 13.63 8.77
CA PRO A 150 -11.90 14.03 10.15
C PRO A 150 -11.15 13.16 11.16
N ILE A 151 -11.01 11.86 10.87
CA ILE A 151 -10.27 10.91 11.72
C ILE A 151 -8.77 11.23 11.68
N TRP A 152 -8.23 11.57 10.51
CA TRP A 152 -6.85 12.04 10.36
C TRP A 152 -6.59 13.32 11.13
N ALA A 153 -7.54 14.27 11.14
CA ALA A 153 -7.42 15.52 11.89
C ALA A 153 -7.32 15.25 13.41
N LEU A 154 -8.12 14.32 13.94
CA LEU A 154 -8.09 13.94 15.36
C LEU A 154 -6.78 13.26 15.76
N VAL A 155 -6.25 12.39 14.90
CA VAL A 155 -4.94 11.77 15.14
C VAL A 155 -3.82 12.81 15.08
N SER A 156 -3.89 13.73 14.12
CA SER A 156 -2.91 14.81 13.93
C SER A 156 -2.93 15.82 15.07
N ALA A 157 -4.09 16.01 15.73
CA ALA A 157 -4.22 16.83 16.93
C ALA A 157 -3.44 16.26 18.14
N ASN A 158 -2.93 15.03 18.03
CA ASN A 158 -2.06 14.39 19.02
C ASN A 158 -2.62 14.36 20.45
N ILE A 159 -3.94 14.21 20.58
CA ILE A 159 -4.65 14.10 21.87
C ILE A 159 -4.04 12.99 22.71
N GLU A 160 -3.69 13.25 23.98
CA GLU A 160 -3.07 12.25 24.87
C GLU A 160 -3.90 10.97 25.03
N ASP A 161 -3.23 9.88 25.43
CA ASP A 161 -3.87 8.58 25.57
C ASP A 161 -4.93 8.62 26.69
N THR A 162 -6.19 8.35 26.36
CA THR A 162 -7.30 8.46 27.31
C THR A 162 -7.36 7.25 28.24
N THR A 163 -7.26 7.48 29.55
CA THR A 163 -7.30 6.41 30.55
C THR A 163 -8.70 5.96 30.90
N ASP A 164 -9.64 6.90 31.01
CA ASP A 164 -11.04 6.61 31.32
C ASP A 164 -11.82 6.21 30.06
N LEU A 165 -12.61 5.14 30.18
CA LEU A 165 -13.45 4.66 29.09
C LEU A 165 -14.62 5.61 28.80
N ARG A 166 -15.14 6.32 29.81
CA ARG A 166 -16.24 7.28 29.59
C ARG A 166 -15.75 8.52 28.86
N GLU A 167 -14.61 9.06 29.29
CA GLU A 167 -13.93 10.15 28.57
C GLU A 167 -13.63 9.76 27.11
N LEU A 168 -13.11 8.55 26.87
CA LEU A 168 -12.84 8.06 25.51
C LEU A 168 -14.10 8.03 24.64
N VAL A 169 -15.22 7.55 25.20
CA VAL A 169 -16.53 7.53 24.53
C VAL A 169 -16.98 8.94 24.17
N GLU A 170 -16.91 9.88 25.11
CA GLU A 170 -17.32 11.27 24.88
C GLU A 170 -16.44 11.96 23.84
N VAL A 171 -15.12 11.79 23.87
CA VAL A 171 -14.21 12.36 22.87
C VAL A 171 -14.55 11.86 21.46
N VAL A 172 -14.75 10.55 21.30
CA VAL A 172 -15.03 9.94 19.98
C VAL A 172 -16.41 10.32 19.47
N LEU A 173 -17.43 10.33 20.34
CA LEU A 173 -18.76 10.76 19.95
C LEU A 173 -18.82 12.25 19.65
N HIS A 174 -18.19 13.10 20.46
CA HIS A 174 -18.11 14.54 20.18
C HIS A 174 -17.43 14.83 18.84
N ALA A 175 -16.36 14.09 18.52
CA ALA A 175 -15.73 14.14 17.21
C ALA A 175 -16.68 13.73 16.07
N ALA A 176 -17.46 12.65 16.25
CA ALA A 176 -18.45 12.22 15.27
C ALA A 176 -19.59 13.25 15.10
N GLU A 177 -19.99 13.91 16.18
CA GLU A 177 -21.00 14.98 16.17
C GLU A 177 -20.54 16.21 15.39
N GLY A 178 -19.27 16.60 15.52
CA GLY A 178 -18.69 17.71 14.75
C GLY A 178 -18.68 17.48 13.24
N ILE A 179 -18.81 16.23 12.80
CA ILE A 179 -18.89 15.83 11.38
C ILE A 179 -20.35 15.68 10.94
N GLU A 180 -21.24 15.29 11.86
CA GLU A 180 -22.63 15.00 11.57
C GLU A 180 -23.46 16.29 11.49
N ASN A 181 -23.85 16.65 10.27
CA ASN A 181 -24.62 17.87 10.02
C ASN A 181 -26.09 17.79 10.51
N ASN A 182 -26.58 16.61 10.91
CA ASN A 182 -27.96 16.42 11.34
C ASN A 182 -28.07 16.28 12.87
N PRO A 183 -28.60 17.29 13.58
CA PRO A 183 -28.76 17.25 15.04
C PRO A 183 -29.62 16.11 15.55
N SER A 184 -30.57 15.61 14.74
CA SER A 184 -31.42 14.48 15.15
C SER A 184 -30.64 13.17 15.22
N ASN A 185 -29.68 12.94 14.30
CA ASN A 185 -28.79 11.77 14.33
C ASN A 185 -27.87 11.81 15.56
N VAL A 186 -27.41 13.00 15.94
CA VAL A 186 -26.61 13.22 17.16
C VAL A 186 -27.41 12.89 18.42
N ALA A 187 -28.60 13.48 18.56
CA ALA A 187 -29.46 13.25 19.72
C ALA A 187 -29.85 11.77 19.85
N LEU A 188 -30.16 11.12 18.74
CA LEU A 188 -30.46 9.70 18.68
C LEU A 188 -29.29 8.84 19.18
N ALA A 189 -28.07 9.08 18.68
CA ALA A 189 -26.89 8.32 19.10
C ALA A 189 -26.62 8.45 20.60
N ARG A 190 -26.74 9.67 21.16
CA ARG A 190 -26.62 9.89 22.61
C ARG A 190 -27.72 9.19 23.40
N ASN A 191 -28.96 9.19 22.92
CA ASN A 191 -30.07 8.51 23.58
C ASN A 191 -29.88 6.98 23.58
N ILE A 192 -29.45 6.41 22.44
CA ILE A 192 -29.16 4.97 22.34
C ILE A 192 -28.05 4.59 23.34
N LEU A 193 -26.97 5.37 23.43
CA LEU A 193 -25.91 5.11 24.40
C LEU A 193 -26.42 5.17 25.85
N LYS A 194 -27.21 6.21 26.20
CA LYS A 194 -27.79 6.38 27.54
C LYS A 194 -28.71 5.23 27.93
N SER A 195 -29.55 4.76 26.99
CA SER A 195 -30.45 3.63 27.18
C SER A 195 -29.72 2.29 27.38
N ASN A 196 -28.46 2.20 26.96
CA ASN A 196 -27.62 1.01 27.03
C ASN A 196 -26.44 1.20 28.01
N ALA A 197 -26.69 1.81 29.18
CA ALA A 197 -25.68 2.07 30.21
C ALA A 197 -24.93 0.80 30.70
N GLN A 198 -25.51 -0.38 30.52
CA GLN A 198 -24.90 -1.67 30.83
C GLN A 198 -23.64 -1.97 30.00
N LEU A 199 -23.36 -1.20 28.94
CA LEU A 199 -22.06 -1.23 28.25
C LEU A 199 -20.88 -0.91 29.17
N PHE A 200 -21.11 -0.21 30.28
CA PHE A 200 -20.09 0.07 31.30
C PHE A 200 -20.10 -0.93 32.47
N SER A 201 -20.95 -1.96 32.43
CA SER A 201 -21.00 -2.99 33.47
C SER A 201 -19.68 -3.77 33.55
N ASP A 202 -19.41 -4.34 34.72
CA ASP A 202 -18.29 -5.25 34.95
C ASP A 202 -18.52 -6.65 34.37
N SER A 203 -19.78 -7.08 34.22
CA SER A 203 -20.10 -8.36 33.54
C SER A 203 -19.88 -8.25 32.03
N ALA A 204 -19.13 -9.20 31.48
CA ALA A 204 -18.91 -9.28 30.03
C ALA A 204 -20.20 -9.63 29.29
N GLU A 205 -21.02 -10.51 29.86
CA GLU A 205 -22.31 -10.94 29.31
C GLU A 205 -23.28 -9.76 29.20
N GLU A 206 -23.38 -8.94 30.25
CA GLU A 206 -24.23 -7.75 30.24
C GLU A 206 -23.79 -6.75 29.16
N ARG A 207 -22.48 -6.54 29.00
CA ARG A 207 -21.95 -5.66 27.94
C ARG A 207 -22.26 -6.21 26.55
N VAL A 208 -22.14 -7.51 26.32
CA VAL A 208 -22.48 -8.14 25.02
C VAL A 208 -23.97 -7.95 24.71
N VAL A 209 -24.85 -8.21 25.69
CA VAL A 209 -26.30 -8.03 25.52
C VAL A 209 -26.64 -6.56 25.24
N ALA A 210 -26.03 -5.63 25.97
CA ALA A 210 -26.20 -4.20 25.76
C ALA A 210 -25.74 -3.77 24.36
N PHE A 211 -24.58 -4.25 23.91
CA PHE A 211 -24.08 -3.98 22.56
C PHE A 211 -25.03 -4.51 21.48
N GLN A 212 -25.58 -5.72 21.64
CA GLN A 212 -26.52 -6.28 20.66
C GLN A 212 -27.81 -5.44 20.55
N ARG A 213 -28.35 -4.96 21.68
CA ARG A 213 -29.51 -4.06 21.70
C ARG A 213 -29.18 -2.73 21.03
N MET A 214 -28.11 -2.07 21.50
CA MET A 214 -27.60 -0.82 20.96
C MET A 214 -27.38 -0.88 19.44
N ALA A 215 -26.74 -1.94 18.95
CA ALA A 215 -26.43 -2.10 17.55
C ALA A 215 -27.68 -2.37 16.69
N SER A 216 -28.63 -3.15 17.21
CA SER A 216 -29.91 -3.39 16.53
C SER A 216 -30.71 -2.09 16.37
N GLU A 217 -30.77 -1.27 17.43
CA GLU A 217 -31.40 0.05 17.41
C GLU A 217 -30.71 1.01 16.41
N ALA A 218 -29.38 1.07 16.45
CA ALA A 218 -28.61 1.97 15.58
C ALA A 218 -28.73 1.60 14.09
N VAL A 219 -28.73 0.30 13.76
CA VAL A 219 -28.86 -0.19 12.37
C VAL A 219 -30.29 -0.05 11.85
N ALA A 220 -31.30 -0.32 12.67
CA ALA A 220 -32.70 -0.14 12.29
C ALA A 220 -33.00 1.32 11.89
N ASN A 221 -32.38 2.29 12.57
CA ASN A 221 -32.52 3.71 12.23
C ASN A 221 -31.76 4.08 10.96
N THR A 222 -30.59 3.49 10.73
CA THR A 222 -29.79 3.72 9.51
C THR A 222 -30.51 3.22 8.26
N ALA A 223 -31.19 2.07 8.34
CA ALA A 223 -31.95 1.50 7.22
C ALA A 223 -33.05 2.44 6.70
N ARG A 224 -33.59 3.33 7.55
CA ARG A 224 -34.63 4.30 7.17
C ARG A 224 -34.06 5.51 6.43
N SER A 225 -32.81 5.89 6.70
CA SER A 225 -32.18 7.10 6.15
C SER A 225 -31.43 6.84 4.83
N GLY A 226 -31.10 5.59 4.50
CA GLY A 226 -30.35 5.22 3.29
C GLY A 226 -28.86 5.61 3.27
N LYS A 227 -28.40 6.43 4.22
CA LYS A 227 -27.00 6.78 4.45
C LYS A 227 -26.62 6.44 5.89
N THR A 228 -25.40 5.94 6.09
CA THR A 228 -24.85 5.65 7.42
C THR A 228 -24.36 6.94 8.07
N PRO A 229 -25.00 7.42 9.17
CA PRO A 229 -24.54 8.57 9.91
C PRO A 229 -23.15 8.31 10.52
N ALA A 230 -22.30 9.35 10.60
CA ALA A 230 -20.98 9.22 11.20
C ALA A 230 -21.10 8.84 12.68
N THR A 231 -22.10 9.41 13.37
CA THR A 231 -22.42 9.12 14.77
C THR A 231 -22.82 7.66 14.99
N THR A 232 -23.57 7.05 14.06
CA THR A 232 -23.92 5.62 14.16
C THR A 232 -22.69 4.73 14.05
N ALA A 233 -21.81 5.01 13.08
CA ALA A 233 -20.58 4.22 12.91
C ALA A 233 -19.65 4.36 14.12
N ALA A 234 -19.50 5.59 14.65
CA ALA A 234 -18.73 5.84 15.86
C ALA A 234 -19.33 5.16 17.09
N LEU A 235 -20.66 5.20 17.26
CA LEU A 235 -21.37 4.52 18.35
C LEU A 235 -21.15 3.01 18.32
N LEU A 236 -21.23 2.38 17.14
CA LEU A 236 -20.95 0.95 16.97
C LEU A 236 -19.50 0.62 17.30
N ALA A 237 -18.55 1.43 16.82
CA ALA A 237 -17.13 1.25 17.11
C ALA A 237 -16.83 1.31 18.61
N VAL A 238 -17.33 2.34 19.29
CA VAL A 238 -17.18 2.52 20.73
C VAL A 238 -17.85 1.39 21.50
N GLY A 239 -19.09 1.02 21.14
CA GLY A 239 -19.79 -0.09 21.78
C GLY A 239 -19.03 -1.42 21.64
N ALA A 240 -18.52 -1.73 20.45
CA ALA A 240 -17.72 -2.93 20.23
C ALA A 240 -16.43 -2.92 21.07
N PHE A 241 -15.79 -1.76 21.22
CA PHE A 241 -14.61 -1.60 22.06
C PHE A 241 -14.92 -1.82 23.54
N LEU A 242 -16.05 -1.28 24.03
CA LEU A 242 -16.48 -1.39 25.42
C LEU A 242 -16.79 -2.84 25.84
N VAL A 243 -17.30 -3.68 24.93
CA VAL A 243 -17.57 -5.09 25.22
C VAL A 243 -16.32 -5.80 25.76
N GLY A 244 -15.18 -5.64 25.06
CA GLY A 244 -13.90 -6.22 25.47
C GLY A 244 -13.05 -5.32 26.36
N ARG A 245 -13.47 -4.06 26.59
CA ARG A 245 -12.63 -2.96 27.12
C ARG A 245 -11.28 -2.85 26.38
N SER A 246 -11.24 -3.31 25.13
CA SER A 246 -10.05 -3.55 24.32
C SER A 246 -10.42 -3.79 22.85
N THR A 247 -9.40 -3.92 22.00
CA THR A 247 -9.58 -4.21 20.57
C THR A 247 -10.06 -5.63 20.25
N SER A 248 -10.13 -6.51 21.25
CA SER A 248 -10.47 -7.95 21.11
C SER A 248 -11.81 -8.23 20.41
N HIS A 249 -12.77 -7.31 20.51
CA HIS A 249 -14.13 -7.47 19.98
C HIS A 249 -14.39 -6.72 18.67
N ALA A 250 -13.33 -6.31 17.95
CA ALA A 250 -13.46 -5.66 16.63
C ALA A 250 -14.33 -6.48 15.65
N PHE A 251 -14.27 -7.81 15.73
CA PHE A 251 -15.05 -8.70 14.85
C PHE A 251 -16.57 -8.54 14.98
N LEU A 252 -17.08 -7.99 16.09
CA LEU A 252 -18.51 -7.76 16.28
C LEU A 252 -19.09 -6.81 15.22
N LEU A 253 -18.29 -5.88 14.71
CA LEU A 253 -18.70 -4.93 13.68
C LEU A 253 -19.08 -5.62 12.36
N ARG A 254 -18.52 -6.82 12.08
CA ARG A 254 -18.84 -7.59 10.87
C ARG A 254 -20.28 -8.07 10.81
N LYS A 255 -20.96 -8.15 11.95
CA LYS A 255 -22.39 -8.52 12.01
C LYS A 255 -23.29 -7.46 11.35
N PHE A 256 -22.75 -6.27 11.06
CA PHE A 256 -23.49 -5.14 10.50
C PHE A 256 -22.82 -4.63 9.22
N PRO A 257 -22.90 -5.39 8.10
CA PRO A 257 -22.11 -5.12 6.89
C PRO A 257 -22.38 -3.74 6.26
N SER A 258 -23.58 -3.18 6.41
CA SER A 258 -23.95 -1.86 5.88
C SER A 258 -23.18 -0.70 6.52
N VAL A 259 -22.62 -0.90 7.70
CA VAL A 259 -21.94 0.12 8.52
C VAL A 259 -20.53 -0.31 8.95
N ALA A 260 -20.19 -1.59 8.74
CA ALA A 260 -18.94 -2.20 9.20
C ALA A 260 -17.71 -1.42 8.74
N SER A 261 -17.62 -1.07 7.45
CA SER A 261 -16.44 -0.41 6.90
C SER A 261 -16.14 0.91 7.61
N THR A 262 -17.13 1.79 7.74
CA THR A 262 -16.96 3.07 8.46
C THR A 262 -16.72 2.84 9.95
N ALA A 263 -17.43 1.89 10.57
CA ALA A 263 -17.24 1.58 11.99
C ALA A 263 -15.84 1.05 12.31
N PHE A 264 -15.21 0.26 11.43
CA PHE A 264 -13.85 -0.22 11.61
C PHE A 264 -12.81 0.90 11.64
N VAL A 265 -13.02 1.96 10.85
CA VAL A 265 -12.12 3.12 10.86
C VAL A 265 -12.25 3.88 12.17
N TRP A 266 -13.49 4.11 12.64
CA TRP A 266 -13.73 4.69 13.96
C TRP A 266 -13.17 3.82 15.08
N PHE A 267 -13.24 2.50 14.95
CA PHE A 267 -12.64 1.56 15.91
C PHE A 267 -11.11 1.71 15.95
N GLY A 268 -10.47 1.92 14.80
CA GLY A 268 -9.06 2.27 14.72
C GLY A 268 -8.72 3.56 15.45
N LEU A 269 -9.57 4.58 15.38
CA LEU A 269 -9.43 5.83 16.16
C LEU A 269 -9.60 5.58 17.67
N VAL A 270 -10.62 4.83 18.09
CA VAL A 270 -10.82 4.46 19.50
C VAL A 270 -9.58 3.74 20.04
N ALA A 271 -9.03 2.79 19.28
CA ALA A 271 -7.80 2.09 19.62
C ALA A 271 -6.59 3.03 19.68
N ALA A 272 -6.49 3.99 18.75
CA ALA A 272 -5.42 4.99 18.74
C ALA A 272 -5.45 5.88 19.99
N LEU A 273 -6.63 6.39 20.36
CA LEU A 273 -6.82 7.26 21.54
C LEU A 273 -6.67 6.50 22.85
N ARG A 274 -7.08 5.23 22.92
CA ARG A 274 -6.86 4.41 24.13
C ARG A 274 -5.37 4.08 24.35
N GLY A 275 -4.61 4.02 23.25
CA GLY A 275 -3.21 3.62 23.23
C GLY A 275 -3.00 2.12 23.49
N VAL A 276 -1.74 1.74 23.67
CA VAL A 276 -1.29 0.34 23.81
C VAL A 276 -2.02 -0.44 24.90
N ARG A 277 -2.51 0.24 25.95
CA ARG A 277 -3.28 -0.37 27.05
C ARG A 277 -4.60 -0.99 26.60
N GLY A 278 -5.16 -0.52 25.49
CA GLY A 278 -6.40 -1.03 24.92
C GLY A 278 -6.20 -2.11 23.87
N TRP A 279 -4.97 -2.43 23.49
CA TRP A 279 -4.69 -3.32 22.36
C TRP A 279 -4.59 -4.77 22.83
N ASP A 280 -5.39 -5.64 22.22
CA ASP A 280 -5.21 -7.07 22.33
C ASP A 280 -3.91 -7.52 21.61
N PRO A 281 -3.36 -8.71 21.92
CA PRO A 281 -2.09 -9.16 21.35
C PRO A 281 -2.04 -9.20 19.81
N ASN A 282 -3.16 -9.54 19.16
CA ASN A 282 -3.23 -9.59 17.70
C ASN A 282 -3.23 -8.19 17.09
N TRP A 283 -3.96 -7.25 17.70
CA TRP A 283 -3.92 -5.83 17.32
C TRP A 283 -2.53 -5.25 17.51
N LEU A 284 -1.90 -5.47 18.67
CA LEU A 284 -0.57 -4.98 19.00
C LEU A 284 0.47 -5.44 17.97
N ARG A 285 0.47 -6.73 17.62
CA ARG A 285 1.39 -7.30 16.62
C ARG A 285 1.29 -6.59 15.27
N LEU A 286 0.06 -6.37 14.79
CA LEU A 286 -0.18 -5.72 13.51
C LEU A 286 0.13 -4.22 13.56
N ALA A 287 -0.34 -3.53 14.59
CA ALA A 287 -0.09 -2.11 14.81
C ALA A 287 1.42 -1.82 14.87
N LYS A 288 2.21 -2.62 15.62
CA LYS A 288 3.68 -2.49 15.64
C LYS A 288 4.34 -2.80 14.30
N GLY A 289 3.81 -3.76 13.55
CA GLY A 289 4.28 -4.06 12.19
C GLY A 289 4.08 -2.87 11.23
N ILE A 290 2.91 -2.25 11.29
CA ILE A 290 2.57 -1.05 10.51
C ILE A 290 3.39 0.15 10.99
N GLU A 291 3.50 0.36 12.29
CA GLU A 291 4.29 1.44 12.89
C GLU A 291 5.75 1.39 12.41
N ARG A 292 6.34 0.20 12.34
CA ARG A 292 7.70 0.02 11.81
C ARG A 292 7.80 0.45 10.34
N GLN A 293 6.80 0.12 9.51
CA GLN A 293 6.76 0.59 8.13
C GLN A 293 6.65 2.11 8.05
N LEU A 294 5.82 2.72 8.91
CA LEU A 294 5.64 4.16 8.99
C LEU A 294 6.92 4.90 9.42
N ARG A 295 7.79 4.27 10.22
CA ARG A 295 9.06 4.84 10.70
C ARG A 295 10.27 4.58 9.80
N THR A 296 10.08 3.90 8.65
CA THR A 296 11.19 3.64 7.73
C THR A 296 11.86 4.96 7.32
N SER A 297 13.19 5.01 7.35
CA SER A 297 13.94 6.20 6.95
C SER A 297 13.56 6.65 5.54
N PHE A 298 13.69 7.94 5.29
CA PHE A 298 13.42 8.53 3.99
C PHE A 298 14.54 9.50 3.64
N ASP A 299 15.23 9.23 2.54
CA ASP A 299 16.07 10.21 1.85
C ASP A 299 15.38 10.62 0.55
N ILE A 300 15.41 11.92 0.25
CA ILE A 300 14.90 12.47 -1.00
C ILE A 300 15.71 11.96 -2.23
N GLN A 301 16.95 11.51 -2.03
CA GLN A 301 17.80 10.95 -3.08
C GLN A 301 17.55 9.45 -3.32
N ASP A 302 16.90 8.75 -2.38
CA ASP A 302 16.59 7.33 -2.55
C ASP A 302 15.61 7.11 -3.71
N PRO A 303 15.77 6.04 -4.50
CA PRO A 303 14.81 5.70 -5.54
C PRO A 303 13.42 5.45 -4.92
N PRO A 304 12.34 5.88 -5.60
CA PRO A 304 10.99 5.71 -5.06
C PRO A 304 10.59 4.24 -5.02
N ALA A 305 9.90 3.82 -3.96
CA ALA A 305 9.34 2.48 -3.82
C ALA A 305 7.98 2.32 -4.54
N ALA A 306 7.73 3.13 -5.57
CA ALA A 306 6.47 3.21 -6.30
C ALA A 306 6.69 2.91 -7.79
N ASP A 307 5.62 2.53 -8.48
CA ASP A 307 5.66 2.30 -9.94
C ASP A 307 5.76 3.65 -10.68
N ILE A 308 4.98 4.64 -10.22
CA ILE A 308 4.96 6.00 -10.77
C ILE A 308 4.83 7.07 -9.68
N CYS A 309 5.28 8.28 -9.98
CA CYS A 309 5.01 9.43 -9.14
C CYS A 309 3.65 10.09 -9.46
N TRP A 310 3.19 10.96 -8.56
CA TRP A 310 1.98 11.77 -8.76
C TRP A 310 1.99 12.55 -10.07
N THR A 311 3.10 13.20 -10.43
CA THR A 311 3.17 14.06 -11.62
C THR A 311 2.92 13.27 -12.90
N GLU A 312 3.53 12.10 -13.02
CA GLU A 312 3.33 11.19 -14.14
C GLU A 312 1.93 10.62 -14.16
N TYR A 313 1.41 10.18 -13.01
CA TYR A 313 0.04 9.69 -12.91
C TYR A 313 -0.97 10.76 -13.31
N ASN A 314 -0.84 11.99 -12.78
CA ASN A 314 -1.74 13.09 -13.07
C ASN A 314 -1.76 13.40 -14.58
N TRP A 315 -0.58 13.46 -15.22
CA TRP A 315 -0.51 13.61 -16.67
C TRP A 315 -1.16 12.44 -17.41
N LEU A 316 -0.82 11.19 -17.07
CA LEU A 316 -1.44 9.99 -17.67
C LEU A 316 -2.95 10.00 -17.54
N SER A 317 -3.43 10.49 -16.40
CA SER A 317 -4.85 10.48 -16.08
C SER A 317 -5.66 11.45 -16.92
N GLN A 318 -5.05 12.58 -17.29
CA GLN A 318 -5.66 13.66 -18.06
C GLN A 318 -5.47 13.45 -19.57
N SER A 319 -4.34 12.87 -19.98
CA SER A 319 -4.00 12.71 -21.40
C SER A 319 -4.59 11.46 -22.04
N PHE A 320 -4.90 10.42 -21.27
CA PHE A 320 -5.38 9.15 -21.81
C PHE A 320 -6.70 8.73 -21.19
N SER A 321 -7.66 8.42 -22.06
CA SER A 321 -8.92 7.77 -21.67
C SER A 321 -8.71 6.28 -21.48
N GLY A 322 -9.28 5.72 -20.41
CA GLY A 322 -9.21 4.28 -20.13
C GLY A 322 -7.83 3.78 -19.68
N THR A 323 -7.62 2.47 -19.75
CA THR A 323 -6.49 1.77 -19.11
C THR A 323 -5.18 1.78 -19.91
N GLN A 324 -5.20 2.24 -21.17
CA GLN A 324 -4.04 2.21 -22.08
C GLN A 324 -2.82 2.96 -21.52
N GLY A 325 -3.05 4.11 -20.86
CA GLY A 325 -2.00 4.91 -20.25
C GLY A 325 -1.23 4.14 -19.17
N VAL A 326 -1.92 3.29 -18.42
CA VAL A 326 -1.43 2.59 -17.22
C VAL A 326 -0.96 1.17 -17.53
N SER A 327 -1.49 0.53 -18.58
CA SER A 327 -1.15 -0.86 -18.92
C SER A 327 0.29 -1.04 -19.42
N GLU A 328 0.88 0.01 -19.99
CA GLU A 328 2.26 0.00 -20.52
C GLU A 328 3.32 0.17 -19.43
N ILE A 329 2.92 0.52 -18.21
CA ILE A 329 3.85 0.75 -17.10
C ILE A 329 4.34 -0.59 -16.56
N ALA A 330 5.66 -0.73 -16.45
CA ALA A 330 6.25 -1.84 -15.70
C ALA A 330 5.87 -1.70 -14.22
N ARG A 331 5.13 -2.69 -13.70
CA ARG A 331 4.57 -2.67 -12.34
C ARG A 331 5.29 -3.67 -11.46
N LEU A 332 5.51 -3.30 -10.20
CA LEU A 332 6.00 -4.19 -9.14
C LEU A 332 5.03 -5.35 -8.89
N PHE A 333 3.73 -5.13 -9.10
CA PHE A 333 2.70 -6.14 -8.87
C PHE A 333 1.65 -6.16 -10.01
N PRO A 334 1.21 -7.35 -10.48
CA PRO A 334 0.48 -7.52 -11.74
C PRO A 334 -0.95 -6.95 -11.80
N LYS A 335 -1.53 -6.47 -10.69
CA LYS A 335 -2.92 -5.95 -10.61
C LYS A 335 -3.06 -4.65 -9.81
N THR A 336 -1.95 -4.11 -9.36
CA THR A 336 -1.94 -2.88 -8.56
C THR A 336 -0.96 -1.90 -9.16
N LEU A 337 -1.29 -0.62 -9.05
CA LEU A 337 -0.39 0.47 -9.35
C LEU A 337 -0.04 1.16 -8.04
N SER A 338 1.24 1.18 -7.71
CA SER A 338 1.79 1.90 -6.56
C SER A 338 2.15 3.31 -7.01
N ILE A 339 1.50 4.31 -6.41
CA ILE A 339 1.72 5.71 -6.77
C ILE A 339 2.37 6.42 -5.59
N GLU A 340 3.50 7.07 -5.82
CA GLU A 340 4.10 8.02 -4.87
C GLU A 340 3.30 9.32 -4.93
N VAL A 341 2.39 9.51 -3.97
CA VAL A 341 1.43 10.64 -3.96
C VAL A 341 2.15 11.95 -3.60
N VAL A 342 3.04 11.86 -2.62
CA VAL A 342 4.05 12.87 -2.28
C VAL A 342 5.35 12.12 -1.98
N PRO A 343 6.53 12.76 -2.10
CA PRO A 343 7.82 12.11 -1.85
C PRO A 343 7.84 11.28 -0.55
N GLY A 344 8.09 9.98 -0.66
CA GLY A 344 8.16 9.05 0.48
C GLY A 344 6.81 8.49 0.98
N ALA A 345 5.69 8.98 0.45
CA ALA A 345 4.34 8.50 0.76
C ALA A 345 3.72 7.82 -0.45
N VAL A 346 3.72 6.49 -0.44
CA VAL A 346 3.20 5.64 -1.51
C VAL A 346 1.86 5.04 -1.11
N CYS A 347 0.92 4.97 -2.06
CA CYS A 347 -0.34 4.25 -1.89
C CYS A 347 -0.57 3.28 -3.06
N GLN A 348 -1.06 2.08 -2.76
CA GLN A 348 -1.35 1.05 -3.75
C GLN A 348 -2.82 1.07 -4.17
N PHE A 349 -3.06 1.10 -5.48
CA PHE A 349 -4.39 1.13 -6.07
C PHE A 349 -4.60 -0.11 -6.92
N ARG A 350 -5.70 -0.82 -6.68
CA ARG A 350 -6.06 -2.00 -7.48
C ARG A 350 -6.73 -1.56 -8.77
N LEU A 351 -6.27 -2.07 -9.90
CA LEU A 351 -6.86 -1.78 -11.21
C LEU A 351 -8.20 -2.51 -11.36
N SER A 352 -9.19 -1.82 -11.93
CA SER A 352 -10.49 -2.40 -12.26
C SER A 352 -10.33 -3.44 -13.38
N ALA A 353 -11.04 -4.56 -13.26
CA ALA A 353 -10.94 -5.70 -14.16
C ALA A 353 -11.56 -5.47 -15.55
N GLU A 354 -12.13 -4.28 -15.82
CA GLU A 354 -12.33 -3.79 -17.20
C GLU A 354 -11.00 -3.56 -17.93
N SER A 355 -9.88 -3.64 -17.20
CA SER A 355 -8.67 -4.27 -17.69
C SER A 355 -8.98 -5.72 -18.07
N ARG A 356 -9.71 -5.91 -19.20
CA ARG A 356 -9.33 -6.99 -20.11
C ARG A 356 -7.82 -6.94 -20.10
N ALA A 357 -7.20 -7.99 -19.58
CA ALA A 357 -5.90 -8.36 -20.08
C ALA A 357 -5.96 -8.10 -21.60
N PRO A 358 -4.90 -7.66 -22.29
CA PRO A 358 -4.83 -8.10 -23.68
C PRO A 358 -5.19 -9.57 -23.58
N GLN A 359 -6.26 -9.95 -24.25
CA GLN A 359 -6.49 -11.34 -24.48
C GLN A 359 -5.07 -11.77 -24.89
N GLU A 360 -4.42 -12.58 -24.05
CA GLU A 360 -4.04 -13.86 -24.57
C GLU A 360 -5.35 -14.34 -25.25
N VAL A 361 -5.55 -13.86 -26.49
CA VAL A 361 -5.42 -14.70 -27.63
C VAL A 361 -4.31 -15.62 -27.15
N GLU A 362 -4.72 -16.73 -26.52
CA GLU A 362 -4.38 -18.01 -27.07
C GLU A 362 -4.34 -17.76 -28.57
N ARG A 363 -3.20 -17.24 -29.03
CA ARG A 363 -2.64 -17.57 -30.31
C ARG A 363 -2.55 -19.06 -30.07
N ARG A 364 -3.64 -19.76 -30.42
CA ARG A 364 -3.53 -21.06 -31.03
C ARG A 364 -2.28 -20.89 -31.87
N PRO A 365 -1.17 -21.56 -31.52
CA PRO A 365 0.03 -21.40 -32.28
C PRO A 365 -0.42 -21.62 -33.71
N ASP A 366 -0.29 -20.59 -34.55
CA ASP A 366 -0.62 -20.72 -35.97
C ASP A 366 0.22 -21.90 -36.41
N ALA A 367 -0.41 -23.07 -36.59
CA ALA A 367 0.33 -24.30 -36.87
C ALA A 367 1.18 -24.12 -38.14
N ALA A 368 0.75 -23.22 -39.03
CA ALA A 368 1.50 -22.71 -40.15
C ALA A 368 2.79 -21.97 -39.74
N ARG A 369 2.73 -21.03 -38.79
CA ARG A 369 3.89 -20.26 -38.31
C ARG A 369 4.84 -21.11 -37.48
N GLU A 370 4.33 -22.03 -36.67
CA GLU A 370 5.18 -22.98 -35.93
C GLU A 370 5.84 -23.99 -36.87
N SER A 371 5.14 -24.44 -37.92
CA SER A 371 5.71 -25.26 -38.99
C SER A 371 6.79 -24.50 -39.76
N GLU A 372 6.55 -23.23 -40.09
CA GLU A 372 7.51 -22.38 -40.81
C GLU A 372 8.78 -22.10 -39.99
N ILE A 373 8.63 -21.88 -38.67
CA ILE A 373 9.76 -21.75 -37.74
C ILE A 373 10.53 -23.08 -37.61
N ARG A 374 9.84 -24.22 -37.54
CA ARG A 374 10.51 -25.54 -37.56
C ARG A 374 11.26 -25.78 -38.87
N GLN A 375 10.65 -25.44 -40.00
CA GLN A 375 11.26 -25.64 -41.32
C GLN A 375 12.49 -24.74 -41.51
N THR A 376 12.44 -23.49 -41.04
CA THR A 376 13.59 -22.58 -41.07
C THR A 376 14.69 -23.01 -40.12
N LEU A 377 14.36 -23.55 -38.93
CA LEU A 377 15.33 -24.10 -38.00
C LEU A 377 16.01 -25.36 -38.57
N GLU A 378 15.25 -26.26 -39.20
CA GLU A 378 15.78 -27.44 -39.89
C GLU A 378 16.68 -27.05 -41.07
N GLN A 379 16.28 -26.06 -41.87
CA GLN A 379 17.10 -25.53 -42.95
C GLN A 379 18.41 -24.93 -42.40
N PHE A 380 18.34 -24.18 -41.31
CA PHE A 380 19.52 -23.62 -40.65
C PHE A 380 20.46 -24.72 -40.14
N ILE A 381 19.94 -25.77 -39.49
CA ILE A 381 20.74 -26.91 -39.03
C ILE A 381 21.36 -27.67 -40.23
N SER A 382 20.62 -27.83 -41.33
CA SER A 382 21.14 -28.46 -42.56
C SER A 382 22.27 -27.63 -43.18
N LEU A 383 22.12 -26.30 -43.21
CA LEU A 383 23.14 -25.40 -43.75
C LEU A 383 24.35 -25.33 -42.84
N SER A 384 24.15 -25.35 -41.52
CA SER A 384 25.20 -25.39 -40.51
C SER A 384 26.04 -26.67 -40.62
N SER A 385 25.37 -27.82 -40.77
CA SER A 385 26.05 -29.11 -40.92
C SER A 385 26.77 -29.22 -42.27
N LYS A 386 26.19 -28.70 -43.36
CA LYS A 386 26.88 -28.59 -44.66
C LYS A 386 28.08 -27.66 -44.61
N ALA A 387 27.97 -26.49 -43.96
CA ALA A 387 29.08 -25.56 -43.78
C ALA A 387 30.20 -26.20 -42.94
N ARG A 388 29.84 -26.95 -41.88
CA ARG A 388 30.80 -27.70 -41.07
C ARG A 388 31.49 -28.81 -41.86
N ALA A 389 30.75 -29.58 -42.66
CA ALA A 389 31.32 -30.61 -43.53
C ALA A 389 32.25 -30.02 -44.60
N LEU A 390 31.93 -28.83 -45.13
CA LEU A 390 32.80 -28.12 -46.07
C LEU A 390 34.08 -27.62 -45.37
N LEU A 391 33.96 -27.08 -44.15
CA LEU A 391 35.12 -26.69 -43.34
C LEU A 391 35.99 -27.88 -42.96
N ASP A 392 35.39 -29.03 -42.61
CA ASP A 392 36.12 -30.26 -42.29
C ASP A 392 36.77 -30.88 -43.56
N SER A 393 36.20 -30.66 -44.74
CA SER A 393 36.79 -31.07 -46.02
C SER A 393 37.95 -30.17 -46.48
N LEU A 394 38.04 -28.94 -45.96
CA LEU A 394 39.11 -27.97 -46.22
C LEU A 394 40.24 -28.05 -45.19
N ALA A 395 40.06 -28.80 -44.11
CA ALA A 395 41.11 -29.04 -43.12
C ALA A 395 42.14 -30.05 -43.66
N PRO A 396 43.44 -29.69 -43.78
CA PRO A 396 44.46 -30.61 -44.22
C PRO A 396 44.66 -31.74 -43.19
N LYS A 397 44.59 -33.00 -43.63
CA LYS A 397 44.89 -34.17 -42.81
C LYS A 397 46.37 -34.17 -42.40
N SER A 398 46.66 -33.82 -41.15
CA SER A 398 47.98 -34.04 -40.53
C SER A 398 48.10 -35.49 -39.99
N PRO A 399 49.30 -36.10 -40.07
CA PRO A 399 49.54 -37.51 -39.70
C PRO A 399 49.59 -37.71 -38.17
N PRO A 400 49.50 -38.97 -37.67
CA PRO A 400 49.41 -39.23 -36.24
C PRO A 400 50.79 -39.07 -35.58
N THR A 401 50.84 -38.45 -34.40
CA THR A 401 52.05 -38.48 -33.56
C THR A 401 51.65 -38.81 -32.13
N GLN A 402 52.20 -39.93 -31.66
CA GLN A 402 52.20 -40.42 -30.28
C GLN A 402 52.99 -39.48 -29.36
N GLY A 403 52.62 -39.43 -28.07
CA GLY A 403 53.52 -38.99 -27.00
C GLY A 403 52.93 -37.98 -26.01
N GLN A 404 52.52 -38.49 -24.85
CA GLN A 404 52.17 -37.80 -23.58
C GLN A 404 53.21 -36.75 -23.08
N PRO A 405 52.94 -35.95 -22.01
CA PRO A 405 51.86 -36.06 -21.01
C PRO A 405 51.06 -34.78 -20.71
N SER A 406 49.86 -35.01 -20.17
CA SER A 406 48.94 -34.04 -19.58
C SER A 406 49.41 -33.56 -18.20
N LEU A 407 49.54 -32.24 -18.03
CA LEU A 407 49.48 -31.58 -16.73
C LEU A 407 48.00 -31.28 -16.44
N GLY A 408 47.44 -32.05 -15.51
CA GLY A 408 46.04 -31.98 -15.12
C GLY A 408 45.73 -30.80 -14.21
N PHE A 409 44.54 -30.24 -14.40
CA PHE A 409 43.70 -29.68 -13.35
C PHE A 409 42.25 -29.97 -13.74
N ASP A 410 41.76 -31.11 -13.24
CA ASP A 410 40.35 -31.47 -13.31
C ASP A 410 39.57 -30.79 -12.17
N GLU A 411 38.31 -30.55 -12.48
CA GLU A 411 37.26 -29.90 -11.72
C GLU A 411 37.04 -30.48 -10.31
N THR A 412 36.44 -29.70 -9.40
CA THR A 412 35.07 -29.98 -8.91
C THR A 412 34.60 -29.01 -7.81
N ILE A 413 33.36 -28.55 -7.98
CA ILE A 413 32.53 -27.78 -7.06
C ILE A 413 31.86 -28.75 -6.07
N PRO A 414 31.71 -28.41 -4.77
CA PRO A 414 30.70 -29.05 -3.93
C PRO A 414 29.46 -28.17 -3.75
N SER A 415 28.32 -28.75 -4.07
CA SER A 415 26.98 -28.26 -3.75
C SER A 415 26.67 -28.43 -2.26
N SER A 416 25.94 -27.49 -1.65
CA SER A 416 25.30 -27.70 -0.34
C SER A 416 23.80 -27.41 -0.38
N LYS A 417 23.02 -28.45 -0.08
CA LYS A 417 21.65 -28.37 0.44
C LYS A 417 21.67 -29.04 1.80
N SER A 418 21.19 -28.37 2.84
CA SER A 418 20.93 -28.98 4.15
C SER A 418 19.47 -28.77 4.56
N LYS A 419 18.77 -29.88 4.85
CA LYS A 419 17.62 -29.92 5.77
C LYS A 419 17.90 -30.96 6.85
N ALA A 420 17.53 -30.58 8.08
CA ALA A 420 17.83 -31.20 9.36
C ALA A 420 17.03 -32.49 9.68
N LYS A 421 17.53 -33.35 10.61
CA LYS A 421 17.06 -33.45 12.02
C LYS A 421 17.73 -34.59 12.83
N LYS A 422 18.22 -34.20 14.02
CA LYS A 422 18.29 -34.86 15.36
C LYS A 422 18.42 -36.39 15.53
N GLY A 423 19.39 -36.76 16.38
CA GLY A 423 19.35 -37.92 17.27
C GLY A 423 20.58 -37.99 18.19
N TYR A 424 20.46 -37.55 19.45
CA TYR A 424 21.52 -37.60 20.47
C TYR A 424 21.25 -38.80 21.39
N LYS A 425 22.22 -39.72 21.54
CA LYS A 425 22.33 -40.65 22.67
C LYS A 425 23.75 -40.57 23.20
N ARG A 426 23.88 -40.21 24.48
CA ARG A 426 25.13 -40.17 25.24
C ARG A 426 25.32 -41.52 25.92
N LEU A 427 26.55 -42.03 25.85
CA LEU A 427 27.06 -43.23 26.49
C LEU A 427 27.40 -42.98 27.96
N ASP A 428 27.19 -44.01 28.76
CA ASP A 428 27.74 -44.22 30.10
C ASP A 428 29.27 -44.20 30.08
N LYS A 429 29.86 -43.50 31.06
CA LYS A 429 30.85 -44.01 32.02
C LYS A 429 31.21 -42.95 33.04
#